data_AF-A0A8S3B9K2-F1
#
_entry.id   AF-A0A8S3B9K2-F1
#
_cell.length_a   1.000
_cell.length_b   1.000
_cell.length_c   1.000
_cell.angle_alpha   90.00
_cell.angle_beta   90.00
_cell.angle_gamma   90.00
#
_symmetry.space_group_name_H-M   'P 1'
#
loop_
_entity.id
_entity.type
_entity.pdbx_description
1 polymer ?
#
loop_
_entity_poly.entity_id
_entity_poly.type
_entity_poly.pdbx_seq_one_letter_code
_entity_poly.pdbx_strand_id
1 'polypeptide(L)' 'MAPKKILMIVGDFVEDYEVMVPYQALLMVGHHVDVVCPGKKANETVATAVHDFEQEQ' A
#
# COMPACT_ATOMS: atom_id res chain seq x y z
N MET A 1 -12.90 11.82 13.77
CA MET A 1 -13.60 11.91 12.47
C MET A 1 -14.35 10.61 12.24
N ALA A 2 -15.44 10.60 11.45
CA ALA A 2 -16.13 9.35 11.12
C ALA A 2 -15.27 8.46 10.18
N PRO A 3 -15.32 7.12 10.31
CA PRO A 3 -14.68 6.19 9.39
C PRO A 3 -14.97 6.50 7.92
N LYS A 4 -13.96 6.37 7.06
CA LYS A 4 -14.05 6.56 5.61
C LYS A 4 -13.76 5.25 4.90
N LYS A 5 -14.26 5.16 3.67
CA LYS A 5 -13.88 4.12 2.69
C LYS A 5 -12.85 4.73 1.75
N ILE A 6 -11.70 4.08 1.63
CA ILE A 6 -10.54 4.57 0.89
C ILE A 6 -10.16 3.51 -0.14
N LEU A 7 -9.93 3.94 -1.37
CA LEU A 7 -9.38 3.10 -2.43
C LEU A 7 -7.89 3.43 -2.57
N MET A 8 -7.03 2.44 -2.38
CA MET A 8 -5.59 2.56 -2.55
C MET A 8 -5.19 1.80 -3.82
N ILE A 9 -4.71 2.54 -4.81
CA ILE A 9 -4.28 1.97 -6.09
C ILE A 9 -2.80 1.67 -6.01
N VAL A 10 -2.43 0.42 -6.25
CA VAL A 10 -1.05 -0.06 -6.24
C VAL A 10 -0.74 -0.79 -7.54
N GLY A 11 0.55 -1.06 -7.78
CA GLY A 11 1.04 -1.85 -8.89
C GLY A 11 2.24 -2.68 -8.47
N ASP A 12 2.64 -3.63 -9.30
CA ASP A 12 3.88 -4.38 -9.08
C ASP A 12 5.09 -3.43 -9.07
N PHE A 13 6.00 -3.69 -8.14
CA PHE A 13 7.19 -2.90 -7.82
C PHE A 13 6.91 -1.49 -7.28
N VAL A 14 5.74 -1.30 -6.65
CA VAL A 14 5.48 -0.13 -5.80
C VAL A 14 6.44 -0.11 -4.61
N GLU A 15 6.86 1.08 -4.18
CA GLU A 15 7.72 1.23 -3.01
C GLU A 15 7.02 0.69 -1.75
N ASP A 16 7.72 -0.16 -0.98
CA ASP A 16 7.17 -0.96 0.11
C ASP A 16 6.56 -0.11 1.23
N TYR A 17 7.25 0.95 1.65
CA TYR A 17 6.80 1.86 2.69
C TYR A 17 5.69 2.79 2.22
N GLU A 18 5.71 3.24 0.96
CA GLU A 18 4.67 4.09 0.38
C GLU A 18 3.30 3.40 0.34
N VAL A 19 3.26 2.06 0.37
CA VAL A 19 2.00 1.30 0.48
C VAL A 19 1.74 0.86 1.91
N MET A 20 2.69 0.16 2.53
CA MET A 20 2.44 -0.54 3.79
C MET A 20 2.22 0.43 4.95
N VAL A 21 2.97 1.54 5.01
CA VAL A 21 2.84 2.52 6.10
C VAL A 21 1.49 3.24 6.04
N PRO A 22 1.06 3.83 4.89
CA PRO A 22 -0.26 4.44 4.80
C PRO A 22 -1.39 3.43 5.00
N TYR A 23 -1.30 2.23 4.43
CA TYR A 23 -2.32 1.20 4.60
C TYR A 23 -2.55 0.88 6.09
N GLN A 24 -1.48 0.58 6.82
CA GLN A 24 -1.56 0.26 8.24
C GLN A 24 -2.03 1.45 9.08
N ALA A 25 -1.56 2.67 8.79
CA ALA A 25 -1.96 3.86 9.52
C ALA A 25 -3.46 4.16 9.36
N LEU A 26 -3.99 4.02 8.14
CA LEU A 26 -5.41 4.24 7.85
C LEU A 26 -6.28 3.18 8.52
N LEU A 27 -5.85 1.90 8.52
CA LEU A 27 -6.54 0.85 9.27
C LEU A 27 -6.54 1.13 10.79
N MET A 28 -5.39 1.54 11.34
CA MET A 28 -5.23 1.84 12.77
C MET A 28 -6.23 2.89 13.27
N VAL A 29 -6.47 3.93 12.47
CA VAL A 29 -7.43 5.01 12.81
C VAL A 29 -8.88 4.67 12.44
N GLY A 30 -9.16 3.42 12.06
CA GLY A 30 -10.50 2.90 11.86
C GLY A 30 -11.09 3.16 10.47
N HIS A 31 -10.27 3.40 9.45
CA HIS A 31 -10.75 3.48 8.07
C HIS A 31 -10.86 2.10 7.41
N HIS A 32 -11.79 1.98 6.48
CA HIS A 32 -11.86 0.83 5.58
C HIS A 32 -11.04 1.15 4.33
N VAL A 33 -10.06 0.32 4.02
CA VAL A 33 -9.14 0.54 2.89
C VAL A 33 -9.18 -0.67 1.97
N ASP A 34 -9.65 -0.46 0.75
CA ASP A 34 -9.58 -1.42 -0.34
C ASP A 34 -8.31 -1.16 -1.15
N VAL A 35 -7.42 -2.14 -1.24
CA VAL A 35 -6.19 -2.06 -2.04
C VAL A 35 -6.42 -2.81 -3.35
N VAL A 36 -6.16 -2.15 -4.48
CA VAL A 36 -6.41 -2.70 -5.82
C VAL A 36 -5.22 -2.54 -6.74
N CYS A 37 -5.00 -3.55 -7.59
CA CYS A 37 -3.98 -3.53 -8.64
C CYS A 37 -4.65 -3.93 -9.97
N PRO A 38 -4.44 -3.17 -11.06
CA PRO A 38 -4.91 -3.58 -12.38
C PRO A 38 -4.44 -5.00 -12.73
N GLY A 39 -5.35 -5.82 -13.26
CA GLY A 39 -5.05 -7.20 -13.66
C GLY A 39 -4.98 -8.20 -12.50
N LYS A 40 -5.16 -7.77 -11.24
CA LYS A 40 -5.19 -8.66 -10.06
C LYS A 40 -6.57 -8.71 -9.41
N LYS A 41 -6.86 -9.85 -8.80
CA LYS A 41 -8.06 -10.16 -8.02
C LYS A 41 -7.76 -10.10 -6.53
N ALA A 42 -8.80 -10.07 -5.72
CA ALA A 42 -8.67 -10.18 -4.27
C ALA A 42 -7.86 -11.44 -3.89
N ASN A 43 -7.00 -11.30 -2.88
CA ASN A 43 -6.05 -12.31 -2.39
C ASN A 43 -4.87 -12.65 -3.31
N GLU A 44 -4.74 -12.01 -4.48
CA GLU A 44 -3.47 -12.05 -5.23
C GLU A 44 -2.47 -11.05 -4.63
N THR A 45 -1.18 -11.38 -4.70
CA THR A 45 -0.11 -10.56 -4.12
C THR A 45 0.45 -9.59 -5.14
N VAL A 46 0.93 -8.44 -4.66
CA VAL A 46 1.70 -7.45 -5.41
C VAL A 46 3.15 -7.56 -4.98
N ALA A 47 4.09 -7.54 -5.94
CA ALA A 47 5.51 -7.44 -5.59
C ALA A 47 5.81 -6.00 -5.16
N THR A 48 6.52 -5.80 -4.05
CA THR A 48 6.99 -4.47 -3.62
C THR A 48 8.48 -4.29 -3.95
N ALA A 49 8.92 -3.03 -4.00
CA ALA A 49 10.31 -2.64 -4.14
C ALA A 49 10.74 -1.85 -2.90
N VAL A 50 11.97 -2.07 -2.43
CA VAL A 50 12.57 -1.22 -1.39
C VAL A 50 13.41 -0.18 -2.11
N HIS A 51 13.04 1.09 -1.98
CA HIS A 51 13.83 2.20 -2.51
C HIS A 51 14.69 2.79 -1.40
N ASP A 52 15.90 2.26 -1.26
CA ASP A 52 16.88 2.78 -0.33
C ASP A 52 17.95 3.61 -1.06
N PHE A 53 18.47 4.63 -0.39
CA PHE A 53 19.67 5.30 -0.86
C PHE A 53 20.86 4.57 -0.23
N GLU A 54 21.73 3.98 -1.04
CA GLU A 54 23.01 3.47 -0.53
C GLU A 54 23.81 4.65 0.05
N GLN A 55 23.88 4.74 1.38
CA GLN A 55 24.85 5.60 2.06
C GLN A 55 26.22 4.91 2.06
N GLU A 56 26.80 4.80 0.85
CA GLU A 56 28.20 4.56 0.45
C GLU A 56 28.20 3.80 -0.89
N GLN A 57 28.67 4.44 -1.97
CA GLN A 57 29.05 3.77 -3.22
C GLN A 57 30.50 3.27 -3.16
#